data_AF-F4S0X4-F1
#
_entry.id   AF-F4S0X4-F1
#
_cell.length_a   1.000
_cell.length_b   1.000
_cell.length_c   1.000
_cell.angle_alpha   90.00
_cell.angle_beta   90.00
_cell.angle_gamma   90.00
#
_symmetry.space_group_name_H-M   'P 1'
#
loop_
_entity.id
_entity.type
_entity.pdbx_description
1 polymer ?
#
loop_
_entity_poly.entity_id
_entity_poly.type
_entity_poly.pdbx_seq_one_letter_code
_entity_poly.pdbx_strand_id
1 'polypeptide(L)' 'SAVAFDHLGPMVINTDGSISRISNWDQLSDIEKTRTSRLVIQRNAQRLTRLREKES' A
#
# COMPACT_ATOMS: atom_id res chain seq x y z
N SER A 1 6.22 21.36 1.84
CA SER A 1 4.80 21.06 2.12
C SER A 1 4.49 19.63 1.71
N ALA A 2 4.46 18.70 2.67
CA ALA A 2 4.18 17.27 2.48
C ALA A 2 2.67 16.98 2.23
N VAL A 3 1.99 17.87 1.51
CA VAL A 3 0.53 18.01 1.56
C VAL A 3 -0.19 17.25 0.42
N ALA A 4 0.54 16.63 -0.50
CA ALA A 4 -0.04 16.06 -1.73
C ALA A 4 -0.31 14.54 -1.69
N PHE A 5 0.06 13.80 -0.64
CA PHE A 5 -0.06 12.34 -0.63
C PHE A 5 -1.09 11.76 0.36
N ASP A 6 -1.59 12.53 1.33
CA ASP A 6 -2.51 11.99 2.34
C ASP A 6 -3.86 11.52 1.77
N HIS A 7 -4.33 12.11 0.68
CA HIS A 7 -5.62 11.76 0.06
C HIS A 7 -5.55 10.56 -0.88
N LEU A 8 -4.36 10.08 -1.26
CA LEU A 8 -4.19 8.96 -2.18
C LEU A 8 -4.17 7.59 -1.47
N GLY A 9 -4.07 7.61 -0.14
CA GLY A 9 -3.99 6.40 0.66
C GLY A 9 -2.63 5.70 0.56
N PRO A 10 -2.54 4.47 1.10
CA PRO A 10 -1.29 3.71 1.10
C PRO A 10 -0.94 3.21 -0.31
N MET A 11 0.34 3.26 -0.65
CA MET A 11 0.86 2.58 -1.84
C MET A 11 0.87 1.07 -1.64
N VAL A 12 0.65 0.31 -2.71
CA VAL A 12 0.66 -1.16 -2.71
C VAL A 12 1.91 -1.65 -3.42
N ILE A 13 2.68 -2.52 -2.78
CA ILE A 13 3.79 -3.24 -3.42
C ILE A 13 3.22 -4.50 -4.04
N ASN A 14 3.47 -4.76 -5.32
CA ASN A 14 3.04 -5.96 -6.01
C ASN A 14 4.09 -7.08 -5.89
N THR A 15 3.73 -8.30 -6.24
CA THR A 15 4.62 -9.47 -6.14
C THR A 15 5.77 -9.47 -7.15
N ASP A 16 5.65 -8.66 -8.20
CA ASP A 16 6.67 -8.42 -9.22
C ASP A 16 7.60 -7.25 -8.86
N GLY A 17 7.41 -6.60 -7.71
CA GLY A 17 8.19 -5.45 -7.26
C GLY A 17 7.69 -4.09 -7.74
N SER A 18 6.67 -4.05 -8.61
CA SER A 18 6.04 -2.79 -9.01
C SER A 18 5.22 -2.17 -7.87
N ILE A 19 4.94 -0.86 -7.97
CA ILE A 19 4.15 -0.12 -6.98
C ILE A 19 2.88 0.41 -7.65
N SER A 20 1.73 0.18 -7.02
CA SER A 20 0.43 0.68 -7.47
C SER A 20 -0.29 1.50 -6.39
N ARG A 21 -1.31 2.26 -6.81
CA ARG A 21 -2.24 2.97 -5.92
C ARG A 21 -3.57 2.21 -5.84
N ILE A 22 -4.32 2.47 -4.78
CA ILE A 22 -5.71 2.01 -4.66
C ILE A 22 -6.59 2.99 -5.43
N SER A 23 -7.17 2.56 -6.55
CA SER A 23 -7.88 3.43 -7.49
C SER A 23 -9.18 4.03 -6.95
N ASN A 24 -9.85 3.33 -6.02
CA ASN A 24 -11.10 3.76 -5.40
C ASN A 24 -10.92 4.22 -3.95
N TRP A 25 -9.71 4.62 -3.55
CA TRP A 25 -9.41 4.98 -2.16
C TRP A 25 -10.28 6.11 -1.61
N ASP A 26 -10.48 7.14 -2.43
CA ASP A 26 -11.29 8.32 -2.11
C ASP A 26 -12.75 7.95 -1.80
N GLN A 27 -13.27 6.94 -2.49
CA GLN A 27 -14.64 6.42 -2.35
C GLN A 27 -14.83 5.53 -1.12
N LEU A 28 -13.76 5.10 -0.45
CA LEU A 28 -13.86 4.31 0.78
C LEU A 28 -14.31 5.19 1.96
N SER A 29 -15.19 4.62 2.80
CA SER A 29 -15.50 5.21 4.11
C SER A 29 -14.27 5.20 5.03
N ASP A 30 -14.27 6.02 6.07
CA ASP A 30 -13.12 6.11 6.99
C ASP A 30 -12.79 4.78 7.68
N ILE A 31 -13.81 3.96 7.97
CA ILE A 31 -13.61 2.63 8.54
C ILE A 31 -12.99 1.66 7.56
N GLU A 32 -13.36 1.73 6.27
CA GLU A 32 -12.76 0.94 5.20
C GLU A 32 -11.34 1.40 4.92
N LYS A 33 -11.08 2.70 4.89
CA LYS A 33 -9.73 3.28 4.78
C LYS A 33 -8.83 2.76 5.89
N THR A 34 -9.28 2.82 7.15
CA THR A 34 -8.51 2.34 8.30
C THR A 34 -8.14 0.86 8.19
N ARG A 35 -9.12 0.00 7.86
CA ARG A 35 -8.90 -1.44 7.69
C ARG A 35 -7.97 -1.73 6.51
N THR A 36 -8.18 -1.04 5.40
CA THR A 36 -7.40 -1.21 4.17
C THR A 36 -5.95 -0.79 4.39
N SER A 37 -5.70 0.37 5.00
CA SER A 37 -4.35 0.82 5.38
C SER A 37 -3.60 -0.20 6.21
N ARG A 38 -4.22 -0.71 7.27
CA ARG A 38 -3.60 -1.70 8.15
C ARG A 38 -3.18 -2.96 7.38
N LEU A 39 -4.07 -3.48 6.53
CA LEU A 39 -3.80 -4.69 5.75
C LEU A 39 -2.75 -4.47 4.66
N VAL A 40 -2.77 -3.32 3.98
CA VAL A 40 -1.79 -2.99 2.95
C VAL A 40 -0.38 -2.87 3.54
N ILE A 41 -0.22 -2.19 4.66
CA ILE A 41 1.06 -2.08 5.36
C ILE A 41 1.61 -3.46 5.71
N GLN A 42 0.78 -4.31 6.33
CA GLN A 42 1.18 -5.67 6.72
C GLN A 42 1.61 -6.51 5.50
N ARG A 43 0.84 -6.44 4.39
CA ARG A 43 1.12 -7.20 3.16
C ARG A 43 2.36 -6.68 2.44
N ASN A 44 2.55 -5.36 2.41
CA ASN A 44 3.73 -4.75 1.79
C ASN A 44 5.00 -5.19 2.49
N ALA A 45 5.01 -5.23 3.83
CA ALA A 45 6.16 -5.74 4.59
C ALA A 45 6.52 -7.19 4.19
N GLN A 46 5.53 -8.08 4.11
CA GLN A 46 5.74 -9.47 3.69
C GLN A 46 6.24 -9.58 2.24
N ARG A 47 5.69 -8.76 1.33
CA ARG A 47 6.11 -8.73 -0.07
C ARG A 47 7.54 -8.22 -0.21
N LEU A 48 7.91 -7.19 0.53
CA LEU A 48 9.26 -6.64 0.52
C LEU A 48 10.29 -7.64 1.05
N THR A 49 9.98 -8.37 2.12
CA THR A 49 10.86 -9.45 2.60
C THR A 49 11.09 -10.49 1.51
N ARG A 50 10.03 -10.97 0.86
CA ARG A 50 10.14 -11.95 -0.23
C ARG A 50 10.90 -11.42 -1.45
N LEU A 51 10.76 -10.15 -1.78
CA LEU A 51 11.51 -9.55 -2.90
C LEU A 51 13.01 -9.50 -2.57
N ARG A 52 13.38 -9.11 -1.36
CA ARG A 52 14.78 -9.12 -0.90
C ARG A 52 15.40 -10.51 -0.89
N GLU A 53 14.63 -11.52 -0.48
CA GLU A 53 15.07 -12.93 -0.53
C GLU A 53 15.29 -13.43 -1.96
N LYS A 54 14.55 -12.91 -2.96
CA LYS A 54 14.73 -13.27 -4.38
C LYS A 54 15.93 -12.58 -5.05
N GLU A 55 16.34 -11.42 -4.53
CA GLU A 55 17.47 -10.65 -5.06
C GLU A 55 18.83 -11.09 -4.48
N SER A 56 18.82 -11.93 -3.42
CA SER A 56 20.01 -12.49 -2.76
C SER A 56 20.40 -13.84 -3.37
#